data_AF-X0TYL5-F1
#
_entry.id   AF-X0TYL5-F1
#
_cell.length_a   1.000
_cell.length_b   1.000
_cell.length_c   1.000
_cell.angle_alpha   90.00
_cell.angle_beta   90.00
_cell.angle_gamma   90.00
#
_symmetry.space_group_name_H-M   'P 1'
#
loop_
_entity.id
_entity.type
_entity.pdbx_description
1 polymer ?
#
loop_
_entity_poly.entity_id
_entity_poly.type
_entity_poly.pdbx_seq_one_letter_code
_entity_poly.pdbx_strand_id
1 'polypeptide(L)'
;MARKTRNQQPSSKVLTVDDLRVGIRKLSRRIDDLTSFDVNTIEERFDSSAGALTDKINITLADIFGRDTPEYNDYSIYSLDTLPLVMGGPDHPLPEVREAYQKGINDEVTRLASLRETLEEKLKDLEAQEPAHEERDPSRTPPGNRQVFIV
;
A
#
# COMPACT_ATOMS: atom_id res chain seq x y z
N MET A 1 -2.68 -41.29 -8.61
CA MET A 1 -1.93 -40.39 -7.72
C MET A 1 -1.93 -39.00 -8.35
N ALA A 2 -2.61 -38.02 -7.76
CA ALA A 2 -2.67 -36.66 -8.30
C ALA A 2 -1.46 -35.85 -7.79
N ARG A 3 -0.68 -35.28 -8.72
CA ARG A 3 0.47 -34.45 -8.43
C ARG A 3 -0.04 -33.12 -7.86
N LYS A 4 0.07 -32.93 -6.54
CA LYS A 4 -0.23 -31.68 -5.85
C LYS A 4 0.72 -30.60 -6.39
N THR A 5 0.23 -29.73 -7.26
CA THR A 5 0.95 -28.54 -7.72
C THR A 5 1.35 -27.75 -6.48
N ARG A 6 2.65 -27.53 -6.30
CA ARG A 6 3.19 -26.72 -5.20
C ARG A 6 2.65 -25.30 -5.43
N ASN A 7 1.64 -24.93 -4.65
CA ASN A 7 1.01 -23.61 -4.66
C ASN A 7 2.12 -22.57 -4.44
N GLN A 8 2.56 -21.89 -5.49
CA GLN A 8 3.46 -20.75 -5.31
C GLN A 8 2.57 -19.66 -4.70
N GLN A 9 2.71 -19.43 -3.39
CA GLN A 9 2.08 -18.29 -2.75
C GLN A 9 2.48 -17.03 -3.52
N PRO A 10 1.53 -16.11 -3.80
CA PRO A 10 1.87 -14.85 -4.45
C PRO A 10 2.96 -14.16 -3.63
N SER A 11 4.13 -13.92 -4.25
CA SER A 11 5.26 -13.29 -3.59
C SER A 11 4.99 -11.79 -3.45
N SER A 12 5.17 -11.25 -2.25
CA SER A 12 5.15 -9.81 -1.99
C SER A 12 6.06 -9.07 -2.96
N LYS A 13 5.62 -7.92 -3.48
CA LYS A 13 6.45 -7.05 -4.30
C LYS A 13 7.58 -6.47 -3.44
N VAL A 14 8.82 -6.60 -3.91
CA VAL A 14 9.98 -5.94 -3.29
C VAL A 14 9.90 -4.45 -3.62
N LEU A 15 9.78 -3.60 -2.60
CA LEU A 15 9.69 -2.15 -2.75
C LEU A 15 11.06 -1.51 -2.62
N THR A 16 11.45 -0.73 -3.62
CA THR A 16 12.65 0.12 -3.57
C THR A 16 12.39 1.42 -2.81
N VAL A 17 13.45 2.17 -2.47
CA VAL A 17 13.35 3.52 -1.89
C VAL A 17 12.47 4.44 -2.75
N ASP A 18 12.63 4.40 -4.07
CA ASP A 18 11.82 5.21 -4.99
C ASP A 18 10.37 4.73 -5.05
N ASP A 19 10.11 3.42 -5.02
CA ASP A 19 8.74 2.88 -4.93
C ASP A 19 8.04 3.36 -3.65
N LEU A 20 8.73 3.34 -2.51
CA LEU A 20 8.19 3.81 -1.23
C LEU A 20 7.87 5.30 -1.29
N ARG A 21 8.80 6.14 -1.77
CA ARG A 21 8.58 7.58 -1.92
C ARG A 21 7.40 7.90 -2.83
N VAL A 22 7.28 7.20 -3.96
CA VAL A 22 6.14 7.35 -4.88
C VAL A 22 4.85 6.88 -4.21
N GLY A 23 4.87 5.73 -3.55
CA GLY A 23 3.73 5.16 -2.86
C GLY A 23 3.17 6.06 -1.77
N ILE A 24 4.03 6.58 -0.88
CA ILE A 24 3.67 7.54 0.18
C ILE A 24 2.96 8.76 -0.42
N ARG A 25 3.51 9.36 -1.49
CA ARG A 25 2.88 10.51 -2.14
C ARG A 25 1.52 10.17 -2.74
N LYS A 26 1.37 8.98 -3.35
CA LYS A 26 0.08 8.55 -3.91
C LYS A 26 -0.95 8.34 -2.78
N LEU A 27 -0.56 7.71 -1.67
CA LEU A 27 -1.43 7.51 -0.51
C LEU A 27 -1.90 8.85 0.09
N SER A 28 -1.01 9.83 0.26
CA SER A 28 -1.41 11.17 0.71
C SER A 28 -2.49 11.78 -0.17
N ARG A 29 -2.35 11.68 -1.50
CA ARG A 29 -3.41 12.16 -2.42
C ARG A 29 -4.73 11.42 -2.25
N ARG A 30 -4.74 10.14 -1.86
CA ARG A 30 -5.99 9.39 -1.64
C ARG A 30 -6.66 9.79 -0.35
N ILE A 31 -5.87 10.07 0.68
CA ILE A 31 -6.35 10.64 1.94
C ILE A 31 -6.94 12.03 1.69
N ASP A 32 -6.30 12.86 0.87
CA ASP A 32 -6.83 14.18 0.50
C ASP A 32 -8.16 14.08 -0.25
N ASP A 33 -8.29 13.16 -1.22
CA ASP A 33 -9.55 12.92 -1.93
C ASP A 33 -10.66 12.44 -0.99
N LEU A 34 -10.36 11.53 -0.06
CA LEU A 34 -11.32 11.02 0.93
C LEU A 34 -11.78 12.11 1.90
N THR A 35 -10.84 12.90 2.43
CA THR A 35 -11.14 13.98 3.40
C THR A 35 -11.86 15.17 2.77
N SER A 36 -11.69 15.38 1.46
CA SER A 36 -12.37 16.43 0.70
C SER A 36 -13.72 16.01 0.15
N PHE A 37 -14.11 14.74 0.29
CA PHE A 37 -15.36 14.22 -0.25
C PHE A 37 -16.56 14.67 0.60
N ASP A 38 -17.51 15.37 -0.02
CA ASP A 38 -18.74 15.80 0.65
C ASP A 38 -19.83 14.72 0.53
N VAL A 39 -20.09 14.01 1.62
CA VAL A 39 -21.12 12.95 1.70
C VAL A 39 -22.54 13.47 1.45
N ASN A 40 -22.79 14.78 1.56
CA ASN A 40 -24.11 15.34 1.26
C ASN A 40 -24.45 15.30 -0.22
N THR A 41 -23.44 15.13 -1.09
CA THR A 41 -23.63 14.95 -2.54
C THR A 41 -24.18 13.57 -2.90
N ILE A 42 -24.18 12.61 -1.96
CA ILE A 42 -24.74 11.28 -2.15
C ILE A 42 -26.27 11.34 -2.20
N GLU A 43 -26.83 10.87 -3.31
CA GLU A 43 -28.29 10.83 -3.53
C GLU A 43 -28.87 9.41 -3.40
N GLU A 44 -28.03 8.38 -3.53
CA GLU A 44 -28.45 6.98 -3.46
C GLU A 44 -27.39 6.08 -2.79
N ARG A 45 -27.84 4.94 -2.25
CA ARG A 45 -26.95 3.88 -1.76
C ARG A 45 -26.35 3.20 -3.00
N PHE A 46 -25.02 3.08 -3.07
CA PHE A 46 -24.27 2.74 -4.30
C PHE A 46 -23.98 3.91 -5.24
N ASP A 47 -23.79 5.09 -4.67
CA ASP A 47 -23.38 6.29 -5.41
C ASP A 47 -22.09 6.08 -6.21
N SER A 48 -22.14 6.43 -7.50
CA SER A 48 -21.03 6.25 -8.44
C SER A 48 -19.78 7.05 -8.08
N SER A 49 -19.93 8.21 -7.43
CA SER A 49 -18.80 9.05 -7.04
C SER A 49 -18.02 8.42 -5.88
N ALA A 50 -18.72 7.82 -4.92
CA ALA A 50 -18.11 7.03 -3.86
C ALA A 50 -17.43 5.77 -4.41
N GLY A 51 -18.07 5.08 -5.37
CA GLY A 51 -17.45 3.95 -6.07
C GLY A 51 -16.15 4.33 -6.78
N ALA A 52 -16.11 5.47 -7.45
CA ALA A 52 -14.89 5.97 -8.09
C ALA A 52 -13.75 6.26 -7.09
N LEU A 53 -14.06 6.66 -5.85
CA LEU A 53 -13.06 6.79 -4.80
C LEU A 53 -12.50 5.44 -4.36
N THR A 54 -13.37 4.46 -4.15
CA THR A 54 -12.98 3.06 -3.86
C THR A 54 -12.03 2.53 -4.94
N ASP A 55 -12.37 2.73 -6.21
CA ASP A 55 -11.52 2.30 -7.33
C ASP A 55 -10.16 3.00 -7.34
N LYS A 56 -10.11 4.32 -7.15
CA LYS A 56 -8.85 5.07 -7.08
C LYS A 56 -7.93 4.58 -5.95
N ILE A 57 -8.50 4.21 -4.80
CA ILE A 57 -7.76 3.64 -3.67
C ILE A 57 -7.18 2.28 -4.07
N ASN A 58 -8.01 1.38 -4.58
CA ASN A 58 -7.57 0.04 -5.00
C ASN A 58 -6.53 0.10 -6.14
N ILE A 59 -6.67 1.00 -7.11
CA ILE A 59 -5.65 1.20 -8.16
C ILE A 59 -4.34 1.66 -7.53
N THR A 60 -4.39 2.60 -6.58
CA THR A 60 -3.19 3.08 -5.88
C THR A 60 -2.51 1.96 -5.10
N LEU A 61 -3.27 1.14 -4.38
CA LEU A 61 -2.75 0.00 -3.64
C LEU A 61 -2.12 -1.04 -4.59
N ALA A 62 -2.76 -1.30 -5.74
CA ALA A 62 -2.23 -2.21 -6.74
C ALA A 62 -0.94 -1.67 -7.39
N ASP A 63 -0.83 -0.36 -7.61
CA ASP A 63 0.41 0.27 -8.09
C ASP A 63 1.56 0.09 -7.10
N ILE A 64 1.27 0.25 -5.80
CA ILE A 64 2.26 0.15 -4.73
C ILE A 64 2.68 -1.30 -4.55
N PHE A 65 1.74 -2.20 -4.26
CA PHE A 65 2.02 -3.57 -3.84
C PHE A 65 1.96 -4.61 -4.96
N GLY A 66 1.46 -4.25 -6.14
CA GLY A 66 1.13 -5.21 -7.20
C GLY A 66 -0.29 -5.77 -7.05
N ARG A 67 -1.00 -5.94 -8.17
CA ARG A 67 -2.27 -6.68 -8.20
C ARG A 67 -2.00 -8.13 -7.75
N ASP A 68 -2.91 -8.69 -6.95
CA ASP A 68 -2.89 -10.10 -6.50
C ASP A 68 -1.78 -10.47 -5.50
N THR A 69 -1.21 -9.49 -4.79
CA THR A 69 -0.30 -9.74 -3.67
C THR A 69 -1.06 -9.83 -2.33
N PRO A 70 -0.50 -10.53 -1.33
CA PRO A 70 -1.09 -10.55 0.02
C PRO A 70 -1.32 -9.14 0.56
N GLU A 71 -0.34 -8.25 0.40
CA GLU A 71 -0.44 -6.87 0.87
C GLU A 71 -1.56 -6.11 0.16
N TYR A 72 -1.69 -6.25 -1.17
CA TYR A 72 -2.83 -5.64 -1.88
C TYR A 72 -4.15 -6.16 -1.34
N ASN A 73 -4.30 -7.47 -1.14
CA ASN A 73 -5.54 -8.06 -0.64
C ASN A 73 -5.86 -7.58 0.77
N ASP A 74 -4.86 -7.49 1.65
CA ASP A 74 -4.99 -7.05 3.04
C ASP A 74 -5.41 -5.59 3.17
N TYR A 75 -5.09 -4.75 2.17
CA TYR A 75 -5.43 -3.32 2.17
C TYR A 75 -6.59 -2.93 1.25
N SER A 76 -6.90 -3.74 0.24
CA SER A 76 -7.99 -3.44 -0.69
C SER A 76 -9.33 -3.30 0.03
N ILE A 77 -10.22 -2.49 -0.55
CA ILE A 77 -11.57 -2.25 -0.03
C ILE A 77 -12.62 -2.60 -1.06
N TYR A 78 -13.74 -3.13 -0.58
CA TYR A 78 -14.89 -3.41 -1.43
C TYR A 78 -15.80 -2.19 -1.61
N SER A 79 -16.04 -1.44 -0.53
CA SER A 79 -16.96 -0.30 -0.52
C SER A 79 -16.62 0.65 0.63
N LEU A 80 -16.97 1.93 0.45
CA LEU A 80 -17.01 2.93 1.52
C LEU A 80 -18.36 2.95 2.27
N ASP A 81 -19.40 2.29 1.75
CA ASP A 81 -20.66 2.08 2.48
C ASP A 81 -20.48 1.00 3.54
N THR A 82 -20.69 1.35 4.81
CA THR A 82 -20.57 0.43 5.95
C THR A 82 -21.88 -0.30 6.29
N LEU A 83 -22.98 -0.03 5.59
CA LEU A 83 -24.26 -0.69 5.87
C LEU A 83 -24.26 -2.15 5.42
N PRO A 84 -24.92 -3.04 6.18
CA PRO A 84 -25.02 -4.45 5.81
C PRO A 84 -25.86 -4.63 4.53
N LEU A 85 -25.43 -5.56 3.67
CA LEU A 85 -26.26 -6.02 2.55
C LEU A 85 -27.36 -6.93 3.10
N VAL A 86 -28.60 -6.44 3.12
CA VAL A 86 -29.78 -7.19 3.59
C VAL A 86 -30.62 -7.60 2.38
N MET A 87 -30.77 -8.91 2.15
CA MET A 87 -31.64 -9.42 1.10
C MET A 87 -33.11 -9.37 1.52
N GLY A 88 -33.96 -8.73 0.71
CA GLY A 88 -35.42 -8.69 0.91
C GLY A 88 -35.90 -7.79 2.06
N GLY A 89 -35.02 -6.95 2.62
CA GLY A 89 -35.38 -5.88 3.56
C GLY A 89 -35.74 -4.58 2.84
N PRO A 90 -36.34 -3.60 3.56
CA PRO A 90 -36.51 -2.26 3.02
C PRO A 90 -35.15 -1.58 2.79
N ASP A 91 -35.10 -0.66 1.82
CA ASP A 91 -33.92 0.17 1.61
C ASP A 91 -33.64 1.08 2.82
N HIS A 92 -32.36 1.36 3.06
CA HIS A 92 -31.98 2.30 4.11
C HIS A 92 -32.33 3.73 3.69
N PRO A 93 -32.88 4.55 4.60
CA PRO A 93 -33.15 5.95 4.32
C PRO A 93 -31.85 6.72 4.03
N LEU A 94 -31.94 7.73 3.14
CA LEU A 94 -30.77 8.48 2.66
C LEU A 94 -29.88 9.09 3.77
N PRO A 95 -30.41 9.63 4.88
CA PRO A 95 -29.56 10.10 5.98
C PRO A 95 -28.67 9.01 6.58
N GLU A 96 -29.19 7.78 6.72
CA GLU A 96 -28.43 6.64 7.24
C GLU A 96 -27.36 6.19 6.23
N VAL A 97 -27.67 6.21 4.94
CA VAL A 97 -26.71 5.96 3.87
C VAL A 97 -25.54 6.95 3.92
N ARG A 98 -25.83 8.24 4.08
CA ARG A 98 -24.80 9.28 4.18
C ARG A 98 -23.94 9.13 5.44
N GLU A 99 -24.55 8.79 6.57
CA GLU A 99 -23.83 8.50 7.82
C GLU A 99 -22.88 7.31 7.66
N ALA A 100 -23.33 6.25 6.97
CA ALA A 100 -22.52 5.08 6.70
C ALA A 100 -21.32 5.39 5.79
N TYR A 101 -21.52 6.16 4.72
CA TYR A 101 -20.40 6.64 3.89
C TYR A 101 -19.44 7.52 4.67
N GLN A 102 -19.94 8.43 5.51
CA GLN A 102 -19.10 9.26 6.36
C GLN A 102 -18.24 8.41 7.30
N LYS A 103 -18.83 7.38 7.90
CA LYS A 103 -18.12 6.42 8.74
C LYS A 103 -17.05 5.67 7.95
N GLY A 104 -17.39 5.08 6.80
CA GLY A 104 -16.44 4.32 6.00
C GLY A 104 -15.29 5.17 5.46
N ILE A 105 -15.55 6.42 5.09
CA ILE A 105 -14.51 7.40 4.71
C ILE A 105 -13.57 7.65 5.89
N ASN A 106 -14.08 7.90 7.10
CA ASN A 106 -13.26 8.15 8.28
C ASN A 106 -12.41 6.93 8.65
N ASP A 107 -12.99 5.73 8.58
CA ASP A 107 -12.31 4.46 8.82
C ASP A 107 -11.17 4.26 7.81
N GLU A 108 -11.42 4.52 6.52
CA GLU A 108 -10.41 4.34 5.47
C GLU A 108 -9.33 5.43 5.50
N VAL A 109 -9.66 6.68 5.84
CA VAL A 109 -8.65 7.73 6.09
C VAL A 109 -7.68 7.30 7.19
N THR A 110 -8.21 6.75 8.29
CA THR A 110 -7.40 6.26 9.41
C THR A 110 -6.49 5.13 8.95
N ARG A 111 -7.04 4.14 8.24
CA ARG A 111 -6.29 2.98 7.74
C ARG A 111 -5.18 3.37 6.76
N LEU A 112 -5.47 4.23 5.78
CA LEU A 112 -4.48 4.71 4.81
C LEU A 112 -3.42 5.60 5.45
N ALA A 113 -3.76 6.38 6.48
CA ALA A 113 -2.79 7.16 7.24
C ALA A 113 -1.79 6.25 7.98
N SER A 114 -2.28 5.22 8.68
CA SER A 114 -1.41 4.24 9.34
C SER A 114 -0.54 3.46 8.34
N LEU A 115 -1.08 3.13 7.17
CA LEU A 115 -0.30 2.50 6.11
C LEU A 115 0.81 3.44 5.60
N ARG A 116 0.48 4.71 5.35
CA ARG A 116 1.45 5.72 4.93
C ARG A 116 2.59 5.85 5.95
N GLU A 117 2.27 5.95 7.23
CA GLU A 117 3.25 6.01 8.33
C GLU A 117 4.16 4.76 8.33
N THR A 118 3.59 3.57 8.17
CA THR A 118 4.37 2.32 8.08
C THR A 118 5.34 2.32 6.88
N LEU A 119 4.92 2.88 5.74
CA LEU A 119 5.81 3.00 4.56
C LEU A 119 6.89 4.07 4.77
N GLU A 120 6.59 5.15 5.48
CA GLU A 120 7.57 6.19 5.86
C GLU A 120 8.63 5.64 6.82
N GLU A 121 8.24 4.78 7.77
CA GLU A 121 9.17 4.06 8.65
C GLU A 121 10.10 3.15 7.84
N LYS A 122 9.54 2.30 6.97
CA LYS A 122 10.31 1.44 6.06
C LYS A 122 11.29 2.22 5.19
N LEU A 123 10.87 3.40 4.70
CA LEU A 123 11.72 4.28 3.90
C LEU A 123 12.92 4.76 4.72
N LYS A 124 12.69 5.24 5.94
CA LYS A 124 13.77 5.67 6.85
C LYS A 124 14.74 4.54 7.17
N ASP A 125 14.24 3.33 7.40
CA ASP A 125 15.07 2.16 7.69
C ASP A 125 15.99 1.78 6.52
N LEU A 126 15.50 1.89 5.27
CA LEU A 126 16.30 1.62 4.07
C LEU A 126 17.33 2.72 3.81
N GLU A 127 16.93 3.99 3.94
CA GLU A 127 17.84 5.14 3.78
C GLU A 127 18.96 5.13 4.84
N ALA A 128 18.67 4.68 6.06
CA ALA A 128 19.67 4.53 7.13
C ALA A 128 20.65 3.36 6.91
N GLN A 129 20.33 2.40 6.04
CA GLN A 129 21.19 1.28 5.67
C GLN A 129 22.12 1.59 4.47
N GLU A 130 21.83 2.64 3.70
CA GLU A 130 22.64 3.07 2.55
C GLU A 130 24.00 3.73 2.88
N PRO A 131 24.37 4.19 4.10
CA PRO A 131 25.69 4.77 4.35
C PRO A 131 26.65 3.77 5.03
N ALA A 132 27.24 2.84 4.27
CA ALA A 132 28.45 2.10 4.71
C ALA A 132 29.24 1.36 3.60
N HIS A 133 28.75 1.28 2.35
CA HIS A 133 29.38 0.46 1.32
C HIS A 133 30.26 1.19 0.29
N GLU A 134 30.40 2.53 0.36
CA GLU A 134 31.17 3.29 -0.64
C GLU A 134 32.62 3.67 -0.26
N GLU A 135 33.14 3.26 0.91
CA GLU A 135 34.58 3.41 1.22
C GLU A 135 35.25 2.08 1.55
N ARG A 136 35.35 1.19 0.55
CA ARG A 136 36.47 0.25 0.47
C ARG A 136 37.14 0.39 -0.88
N ASP A 137 37.94 1.45 -1.01
CA ASP A 137 38.95 1.55 -2.05
C ASP A 137 39.97 0.39 -1.91
N PRO A 138 40.08 -0.52 -2.89
CA PRO A 138 41.04 -1.63 -2.85
C PRO A 138 42.48 -1.21 -3.17
N SER A 139 42.80 0.08 -3.28
CA SER A 139 44.14 0.56 -3.69
C SER A 139 45.23 0.52 -2.60
N ARG A 140 44.94 0.03 -1.38
CA ARG A 140 46.00 -0.21 -0.37
C ARG A 140 46.78 -1.50 -0.64
N THR A 141 47.72 -1.43 -1.58
CA THR A 141 48.80 -2.43 -1.72
C THR A 141 49.73 -2.37 -0.50
N PRO A 142 49.95 -3.46 0.26
CA PRO A 142 50.97 -3.49 1.32
C PRO A 142 52.38 -3.72 0.72
N PRO A 143 53.46 -3.09 1.25
CA PRO A 143 54.82 -3.40 0.81
C PRO A 143 55.28 -4.67 1.54
N GLY A 144 55.36 -5.79 0.84
CA GLY A 144 55.68 -7.08 1.44
C GLY A 144 56.64 -7.90 0.59
N ASN A 145 57.92 -7.86 0.96
CA ASN A 145 59.05 -8.65 0.47
C ASN A 145 58.69 -10.04 -0.07
N ARG A 146 59.17 -10.35 -1.27
CA ARG A 146 59.18 -11.71 -1.82
C ARG A 146 60.61 -12.15 -2.10
N GLN A 147 61.27 -12.66 -1.06
CA GLN A 147 62.39 -13.60 -1.23
C GLN A 147 61.80 -15.01 -1.28
N VAL A 148 61.93 -15.71 -2.41
CA VAL A 148 61.85 -17.18 -2.48
C VAL A 148 62.82 -17.68 -3.53
N PHE A 149 63.72 -18.57 -3.09
CA PHE A 149 64.73 -19.33 -3.82
C PHE A 149 64.10 -20.35 -4.77
N ILE A 150 64.70 -20.57 -5.95
CA ILE A 150 64.59 -21.85 -6.69
C ILE A 150 65.96 -22.22 -7.28
N VAL A 151 66.46 -23.34 -6.75
CA VAL A 151 67.45 -24.37 -7.18
C VAL A 151 68.49 -24.01 -8.24
#